data_AF-A0A845WW89-F1
#
_entry.id   AF-A0A845WW89-F1
#
_cell.length_a   1.000
_cell.length_b   1.000
_cell.length_c   1.000
_cell.angle_alpha   90.00
_cell.angle_beta   90.00
_cell.angle_gamma   90.00
#
_symmetry.space_group_name_H-M   'P 1'
#
loop_
_entity.id
_entity.type
_entity.pdbx_description
1 polymer ?
#
loop_
_entity_poly.entity_id
_entity_poly.type
_entity_poly.pdbx_seq_one_letter_code
_entity_poly.pdbx_strand_id
1 'polypeptide(L)'
;MELHLPRFFKACNPAKTLDMGNPEDHPYYIDFSAVRGGKIIEALGRTITRLSPDEPTCQLFTGHIGCGKSTELLRLKADLEKQQFHVVYFESSQDLDMVDVDVSDILLSIARSVCESLEAISIQLKPSYFSKLFNEIKDFLQTPIEFSTEAEFSVGIAKVTARSKDSPQQRQLLRQHLEPRTQSILNAINEEILQSAIQQLKWLGKKGLVVIIDNLDRVDNRSMASGRSQPEYLFIDRGTQLRRLNCHVVYTLPLSLMFSNEYETLKNRVGGGVAPKILPMVPIQLRDGSDYPEGMALLRQLLLARAFPMVDPQQRLTLIPLVFDSPETLDRMCRISGGHVRNLLGLLYNCLQQEDPPFSRSCLERVIKGYRDDLTLAVEEEEWKLLSQVVQQQSVKGEQEYQTLLRSMFVYEYQDEQGRWFGINPALAETDKFRSLAL
;
A
#
# COMPACT_ATOMS: atom_id res chain seq x y z
N MET A 1 -20.03 -9.85 -29.40
CA MET A 1 -19.89 -10.14 -27.96
C MET A 1 -20.49 -8.97 -27.20
N GLU A 2 -21.21 -9.21 -26.11
CA GLU A 2 -21.95 -8.16 -25.39
C GLU A 2 -21.22 -7.74 -24.10
N LEU A 3 -21.24 -6.45 -23.78
CA LEU A 3 -20.67 -5.89 -22.56
C LEU A 3 -21.64 -6.06 -21.38
N HIS A 4 -21.25 -6.85 -20.38
CA HIS A 4 -22.05 -7.03 -19.17
C HIS A 4 -21.84 -5.87 -18.18
N LEU A 5 -22.61 -4.79 -18.35
CA LEU A 5 -22.43 -3.50 -17.67
C LEU A 5 -22.35 -3.59 -16.12
N PRO A 6 -23.22 -4.32 -15.39
CA PRO A 6 -23.11 -4.39 -13.92
C PRO A 6 -21.83 -5.06 -13.43
N ARG A 7 -21.28 -6.01 -14.21
CA ARG A 7 -19.99 -6.66 -13.88
C ARG A 7 -18.84 -5.70 -14.16
N PHE A 8 -18.89 -5.01 -15.31
CA PHE A 8 -17.90 -4.02 -15.68
C PHE A 8 -17.81 -2.90 -14.64
N PHE A 9 -18.96 -2.35 -14.22
CA PHE A 9 -19.02 -1.33 -13.17
C PHE A 9 -18.36 -1.77 -11.86
N LYS A 10 -18.69 -2.97 -11.37
CA LYS A 10 -18.06 -3.55 -10.17
C LYS A 10 -16.55 -3.76 -10.34
N ALA A 11 -16.13 -4.21 -11.52
CA ALA A 11 -14.72 -4.44 -11.83
C ALA A 11 -13.90 -3.15 -11.95
N CYS A 12 -14.54 -2.01 -12.21
CA CYS A 12 -13.92 -0.70 -12.29
C CYS A 12 -13.82 0.05 -10.95
N ASN A 13 -14.38 -0.48 -9.86
CA ASN A 13 -14.33 0.18 -8.55
C ASN A 13 -12.87 0.39 -8.08
N PRO A 14 -12.37 1.65 -8.00
CA PRO A 14 -10.98 1.93 -7.66
C PRO A 14 -10.61 1.62 -6.20
N ALA A 15 -11.60 1.37 -5.34
CA ALA A 15 -11.40 0.97 -3.95
C ALA A 15 -11.27 -0.56 -3.78
N LYS A 16 -11.63 -1.36 -4.81
CA LYS A 16 -11.51 -2.83 -4.74
C LYS A 16 -10.09 -3.27 -5.14
N THR A 17 -9.35 -3.83 -4.19
CA THR A 17 -8.09 -4.52 -4.46
C THR A 17 -8.36 -5.88 -5.12
N LEU A 18 -7.53 -6.29 -6.07
CA LEU A 18 -7.59 -7.65 -6.63
C LEU A 18 -6.86 -8.62 -5.70
N ASP A 19 -7.51 -9.73 -5.35
CA ASP A 19 -6.92 -10.80 -4.56
C ASP A 19 -6.57 -12.00 -5.43
N MET A 20 -5.27 -12.25 -5.64
CA MET A 20 -4.80 -13.39 -6.43
C MET A 20 -4.98 -14.75 -5.73
N GLY A 21 -5.38 -14.75 -4.45
CA GLY A 21 -5.92 -15.94 -3.78
C GLY A 21 -7.33 -16.30 -4.26
N ASN A 22 -8.09 -15.35 -4.82
CA ASN A 22 -9.41 -15.56 -5.40
C ASN A 22 -9.32 -15.77 -6.93
N PRO A 23 -9.67 -16.97 -7.45
CA PRO A 23 -9.64 -17.25 -8.89
C PRO A 23 -10.50 -16.30 -9.73
N GLU A 24 -11.57 -15.72 -9.17
CA GLU A 24 -12.44 -14.78 -9.90
C GLU A 24 -11.73 -13.46 -10.24
N ASP A 25 -10.70 -13.08 -9.48
CA ASP A 25 -9.96 -11.84 -9.70
C ASP A 25 -8.82 -11.99 -10.73
N HIS A 26 -8.38 -13.23 -11.02
CA HIS A 26 -7.25 -13.51 -11.93
C HIS A 26 -7.41 -12.89 -13.33
N PRO A 27 -8.58 -12.97 -13.99
CA PRO A 27 -8.75 -12.43 -15.34
C PRO A 27 -8.60 -10.90 -15.45
N TYR A 28 -8.71 -10.19 -14.32
CA TYR A 28 -8.59 -8.73 -14.26
C TYR A 28 -7.16 -8.24 -13.98
N TYR A 29 -6.24 -9.14 -13.64
CA TYR A 29 -4.86 -8.80 -13.34
C TYR A 29 -4.05 -8.57 -14.63
N ILE A 30 -3.23 -7.53 -14.64
CA ILE A 30 -2.24 -7.24 -15.68
C ILE A 30 -0.88 -7.12 -15.01
N ASP A 31 0.10 -7.88 -15.49
CA ASP A 31 1.47 -7.82 -14.99
C ASP A 31 2.21 -6.63 -15.62
N PHE A 32 2.56 -5.63 -14.80
CA PHE A 32 3.31 -4.45 -15.23
C PHE A 32 4.83 -4.57 -15.02
N SER A 33 5.36 -5.70 -14.55
CA SER A 33 6.77 -5.86 -14.18
C SER A 33 7.73 -5.57 -15.35
N ALA A 34 7.34 -5.88 -16.59
CA ALA A 34 8.13 -5.62 -17.79
C ALA A 34 8.36 -4.13 -18.05
N VAL A 35 7.46 -3.26 -17.58
CA VAL A 35 7.53 -1.80 -17.78
C VAL A 35 7.83 -1.03 -16.49
N ARG A 36 7.89 -1.71 -15.33
CA ARG A 36 8.14 -1.10 -14.01
C ARG A 36 9.52 -1.42 -13.43
N GLY A 37 10.51 -1.66 -14.29
CA GLY A 37 11.88 -1.89 -13.85
C GLY A 37 12.14 -3.25 -13.19
N GLY A 38 11.23 -4.23 -13.33
CA GLY A 38 11.47 -5.62 -13.00
C GLY A 38 10.46 -6.28 -12.04
N LYS A 39 10.82 -7.49 -11.60
CA LYS A 39 9.95 -8.43 -10.87
C LYS A 39 10.12 -8.30 -9.36
N ILE A 40 9.69 -7.16 -8.82
CA ILE A 40 9.95 -6.76 -7.44
C ILE A 40 9.30 -7.72 -6.43
N ILE A 41 8.08 -8.17 -6.70
CA ILE A 41 7.38 -9.14 -5.86
C ILE A 41 8.07 -10.51 -5.86
N GLU A 42 8.56 -10.96 -7.02
CA GLU A 42 9.34 -12.19 -7.10
C GLU A 42 10.65 -12.08 -6.31
N ALA A 43 11.27 -10.90 -6.26
CA ALA A 43 12.45 -10.67 -5.42
C ALA A 43 12.13 -10.78 -3.92
N LEU A 44 11.01 -10.18 -3.46
CA LEU A 44 10.55 -10.30 -2.07
C LEU A 44 10.29 -11.77 -1.70
N GLY A 45 9.56 -12.48 -2.56
CA GLY A 45 9.26 -13.90 -2.39
C GLY A 45 10.51 -14.78 -2.43
N ARG A 46 11.47 -14.49 -3.31
CA ARG A 46 12.74 -15.22 -3.41
C ARG A 46 13.57 -15.10 -2.12
N THR A 47 13.62 -13.91 -1.51
CA THR A 47 14.32 -13.72 -0.23
C THR A 47 13.76 -14.66 0.83
N ILE A 48 12.43 -14.72 0.97
CA ILE A 48 11.74 -15.55 1.97
C ILE A 48 11.90 -17.05 1.64
N THR A 49 11.66 -17.44 0.39
CA THR A 49 11.45 -18.85 0.05
C THR A 49 12.73 -19.61 -0.29
N ARG A 50 13.74 -18.92 -0.83
CA ARG A 50 14.94 -19.55 -1.41
C ARG A 50 16.24 -19.11 -0.74
N LEU A 51 16.35 -17.84 -0.35
CA LEU A 51 17.60 -17.30 0.17
C LEU A 51 17.69 -17.39 1.69
N SER A 52 16.57 -17.23 2.38
CA SER A 52 16.50 -17.22 3.84
C SER A 52 15.27 -17.97 4.36
N PRO A 53 15.03 -19.24 3.99
CA PRO A 53 13.81 -19.95 4.39
C PRO A 53 13.71 -20.26 5.89
N ASP A 54 14.85 -20.33 6.58
CA ASP A 54 14.92 -20.70 8.00
C ASP A 54 15.28 -19.53 8.94
N GLU A 55 15.67 -18.39 8.38
CA GLU A 55 16.03 -17.18 9.14
C GLU A 55 15.03 -16.04 8.89
N PRO A 56 14.50 -15.38 9.94
CA PRO A 56 13.59 -14.25 9.81
C PRO A 56 14.14 -13.14 8.90
N THR A 57 13.28 -12.58 8.05
CA THR A 57 13.62 -11.48 7.14
C THR A 57 12.74 -10.29 7.42
N CYS A 58 13.30 -9.08 7.49
CA CYS A 58 12.54 -7.82 7.49
C CYS A 58 12.70 -7.14 6.14
N GLN A 59 11.63 -7.10 5.35
CA GLN A 59 11.63 -6.49 4.01
C GLN A 59 10.71 -5.28 3.96
N LEU A 60 11.17 -4.24 3.26
CA LEU A 60 10.49 -2.96 3.14
C LEU A 60 9.98 -2.76 1.71
N PHE A 61 8.72 -2.37 1.56
CA PHE A 61 8.05 -2.18 0.28
C PHE A 61 7.31 -0.84 0.20
N THR A 62 7.56 -0.04 -0.83
CA THR A 62 7.00 1.31 -0.93
C THR A 62 6.59 1.64 -2.36
N GLY A 63 6.03 2.83 -2.57
CA GLY A 63 5.48 3.31 -3.83
C GLY A 63 4.29 4.21 -3.56
N HIS A 64 3.78 4.86 -4.60
CA HIS A 64 2.63 5.78 -4.49
C HIS A 64 1.38 5.11 -3.93
N ILE A 65 0.59 5.86 -3.16
CA ILE A 65 -0.70 5.38 -2.65
C ILE A 65 -1.66 5.18 -3.83
N GLY A 66 -2.01 3.93 -4.14
CA GLY A 66 -2.88 3.61 -5.28
C GLY A 66 -2.17 3.14 -6.55
N CYS A 67 -0.84 2.96 -6.53
CA CYS A 67 -0.10 2.44 -7.69
C CYS A 67 -0.23 0.91 -7.90
N GLY A 68 -0.86 0.19 -6.98
CA GLY A 68 -1.10 -1.27 -7.07
C GLY A 68 -0.43 -2.13 -6.00
N LYS A 69 0.20 -1.53 -4.98
CA LYS A 69 0.93 -2.25 -3.92
C LYS A 69 0.12 -3.40 -3.29
N SER A 70 -1.11 -3.14 -2.86
CA SER A 70 -1.96 -4.15 -2.20
C SER A 70 -2.24 -5.36 -3.10
N THR A 71 -2.50 -5.14 -4.39
CA THR A 71 -2.65 -6.23 -5.37
C THR A 71 -1.37 -7.06 -5.49
N GLU A 72 -0.23 -6.40 -5.56
CA GLU A 72 1.08 -7.04 -5.65
C GLU A 72 1.46 -7.80 -4.36
N LEU A 73 1.04 -7.31 -3.19
CA LEU A 73 1.20 -8.00 -1.90
C LEU A 73 0.26 -9.21 -1.75
N LEU A 74 -0.98 -9.14 -2.24
CA LEU A 74 -1.89 -10.30 -2.29
C LEU A 74 -1.42 -11.36 -3.29
N ARG A 75 -0.79 -10.94 -4.40
CA ARG A 75 -0.06 -11.84 -5.29
C ARG A 75 1.09 -12.54 -4.55
N LEU A 76 1.91 -11.79 -3.80
CA LEU A 76 2.98 -12.36 -2.96
C LEU A 76 2.42 -13.38 -1.97
N LYS A 77 1.33 -13.04 -1.26
CA LYS A 77 0.64 -13.94 -0.34
C LYS A 77 0.26 -15.25 -1.01
N ALA A 78 -0.46 -15.21 -2.12
CA ALA A 78 -0.89 -16.40 -2.84
C ALA A 78 0.29 -17.28 -3.30
N ASP A 79 1.39 -16.66 -3.75
CA ASP A 79 2.59 -17.39 -4.19
C ASP A 79 3.38 -18.02 -3.03
N LEU A 80 3.39 -17.39 -1.86
CA LEU A 80 3.98 -17.93 -0.63
C LEU A 80 3.14 -19.08 -0.04
N GLU A 81 1.82 -18.95 -0.05
CA GLU A 81 0.88 -19.99 0.40
C GLU A 81 1.02 -21.26 -0.44
N LYS A 82 1.11 -21.13 -1.78
CA LYS A 82 1.42 -22.26 -2.68
C LYS A 82 2.73 -22.96 -2.33
N GLN A 83 3.70 -22.21 -1.82
CA GLN A 83 5.01 -22.73 -1.40
C GLN A 83 5.04 -23.29 0.03
N GLN A 84 3.86 -23.47 0.65
CA GLN A 84 3.67 -24.01 2.00
C GLN A 84 4.14 -23.11 3.15
N PHE A 85 4.20 -21.79 2.94
CA PHE A 85 4.24 -20.85 4.07
C PHE A 85 2.84 -20.61 4.63
N HIS A 86 2.75 -20.33 5.92
CA HIS A 86 1.54 -19.74 6.50
C HIS A 86 1.70 -18.22 6.46
N VAL A 87 0.78 -17.55 5.76
CA VAL A 87 0.90 -16.12 5.46
C VAL A 87 -0.24 -15.37 6.12
N VAL A 88 0.13 -14.46 7.01
CA VAL A 88 -0.79 -13.52 7.67
C VAL A 88 -0.70 -12.21 6.91
N TYR A 89 -1.80 -11.80 6.28
CA TYR A 89 -1.94 -10.51 5.61
C TYR A 89 -3.01 -9.70 6.32
N PHE A 90 -2.72 -8.45 6.63
CA PHE A 90 -3.72 -7.51 7.11
C PHE A 90 -3.42 -6.08 6.67
N GLU A 91 -4.47 -5.29 6.56
CA GLU A 91 -4.39 -3.87 6.26
C GLU A 91 -4.36 -3.07 7.56
N SER A 92 -3.23 -2.44 7.87
CA SER A 92 -3.05 -1.66 9.11
C SER A 92 -4.12 -0.58 9.30
N SER A 93 -4.62 0.03 8.22
CA SER A 93 -5.69 1.04 8.27
C SER A 93 -7.04 0.54 8.76
N GLN A 94 -7.28 -0.78 8.78
CA GLN A 94 -8.50 -1.36 9.35
C GLN A 94 -8.41 -1.48 10.87
N ASP A 95 -7.20 -1.64 11.40
CA ASP A 95 -6.97 -1.93 12.81
C ASP A 95 -6.42 -0.73 13.60
N LEU A 96 -5.65 0.13 12.95
CA LEU A 96 -4.92 1.23 13.60
C LEU A 96 -5.57 2.58 13.29
N ASP A 97 -5.44 3.51 14.23
CA ASP A 97 -5.68 4.93 13.94
C ASP A 97 -4.45 5.51 13.25
N MET A 98 -4.52 5.65 11.92
CA MET A 98 -3.38 6.10 11.11
C MET A 98 -2.96 7.55 11.40
N VAL A 99 -3.78 8.34 12.09
CA VAL A 99 -3.45 9.70 12.54
C VAL A 99 -2.61 9.66 13.82
N ASP A 100 -2.84 8.68 14.69
CA ASP A 100 -2.23 8.62 16.01
C ASP A 100 -1.78 7.21 16.38
N VAL A 101 -1.07 6.55 15.47
CA VAL A 101 -0.47 5.22 15.68
C VAL A 101 0.94 5.33 16.29
N ASP A 102 1.25 4.41 17.20
CA ASP A 102 2.58 4.17 17.79
C ASP A 102 3.11 2.76 17.43
N VAL A 103 4.40 2.51 17.67
CA VAL A 103 5.05 1.21 17.44
C VAL A 103 4.40 0.08 18.28
N SER A 104 3.94 0.39 19.50
CA SER A 104 3.26 -0.61 20.34
C SER A 104 1.95 -1.07 19.71
N ASP A 105 1.22 -0.17 19.04
CA ASP A 105 -0.04 -0.48 18.38
C ASP A 105 0.20 -1.39 17.17
N ILE A 106 1.24 -1.09 16.38
CA ILE A 106 1.66 -1.94 15.25
C ILE A 106 2.02 -3.35 15.74
N LEU A 107 2.83 -3.46 16.79
CA LEU A 107 3.24 -4.74 17.37
C LEU A 107 2.04 -5.55 17.89
N LEU A 108 1.11 -4.90 18.60
CA LEU A 108 -0.12 -5.56 19.09
C LEU A 108 -1.03 -6.00 17.94
N SER A 109 -1.17 -5.19 16.88
CA SER A 109 -1.96 -5.56 15.69
C SER A 109 -1.35 -6.77 14.95
N ILE A 110 -0.02 -6.86 14.87
CA ILE A 110 0.67 -8.05 14.35
C ILE A 110 0.36 -9.28 15.22
N ALA A 111 0.52 -9.15 16.54
CA ALA A 111 0.23 -10.23 17.48
C ALA A 111 -1.22 -10.74 17.36
N ARG A 112 -2.18 -9.82 17.23
CA ARG A 112 -3.60 -10.13 17.02
C ARG A 112 -3.80 -10.92 15.74
N SER A 113 -3.33 -10.37 14.63
CA SER A 113 -3.53 -10.94 13.28
C SER A 113 -2.91 -12.33 13.16
N VAL A 114 -1.74 -12.54 13.77
CA VAL A 114 -1.11 -13.87 13.82
C VAL A 114 -1.97 -14.84 14.61
N CYS A 115 -2.43 -14.48 15.80
CA CYS A 115 -3.26 -15.37 16.61
C CYS A 115 -4.62 -15.67 15.98
N GLU A 116 -5.30 -14.68 15.40
CA GLU A 116 -6.56 -14.89 14.64
C GLU A 116 -6.35 -15.88 13.47
N SER A 117 -5.24 -15.74 12.74
CA SER A 117 -4.93 -16.61 11.61
C SER A 117 -4.60 -18.05 12.03
N LEU A 118 -3.96 -18.22 13.19
CA LEU A 118 -3.65 -19.52 13.78
C LEU A 118 -4.91 -20.20 14.36
N GLU A 119 -5.77 -19.44 15.03
CA GLU A 119 -7.04 -19.92 15.56
C GLU A 119 -7.93 -20.47 14.43
N ALA A 120 -7.93 -19.82 13.26
CA ALA A 120 -8.64 -20.29 12.06
C ALA A 120 -8.17 -21.66 11.55
N ILE A 121 -6.96 -22.10 11.91
CA ILE A 121 -6.44 -23.45 11.62
C ILE A 121 -6.30 -24.32 12.87
N SER A 122 -7.07 -24.01 13.93
CA SER A 122 -7.13 -24.74 15.20
C SER A 122 -5.81 -24.78 15.99
N ILE A 123 -4.93 -23.80 15.79
CA ILE A 123 -3.77 -23.55 16.66
C ILE A 123 -4.16 -22.49 17.68
N GLN A 124 -4.25 -22.88 18.95
CA GLN A 124 -4.52 -21.95 20.05
C GLN A 124 -3.25 -21.68 20.84
N LEU A 125 -2.89 -20.40 20.96
CA LEU A 125 -1.76 -19.95 21.76
C LEU A 125 -2.27 -19.36 23.08
N LYS A 126 -1.51 -19.55 24.16
CA LYS A 126 -1.84 -19.04 25.50
C LYS A 126 -0.71 -18.15 26.03
N PRO A 127 -0.54 -16.94 25.50
CA PRO A 127 0.57 -16.08 25.89
C PRO A 127 0.29 -15.44 27.27
N SER A 128 1.11 -15.84 28.24
CA SER A 128 0.95 -15.50 29.66
C SER A 128 1.24 -14.03 29.96
N TYR A 129 2.19 -13.42 29.25
CA TYR A 129 2.56 -12.02 29.41
C TYR A 129 1.38 -11.11 29.10
N PHE A 130 0.70 -11.36 27.99
CA PHE A 130 -0.40 -10.51 27.56
C PHE A 130 -1.64 -10.68 28.40
N SER A 131 -1.87 -11.87 28.96
CA SER A 131 -2.95 -12.08 29.91
C SER A 131 -2.78 -11.17 31.13
N LYS A 132 -1.53 -10.97 31.61
CA LYS A 132 -1.21 -10.00 32.67
C LYS A 132 -1.34 -8.56 32.18
N LEU A 133 -0.79 -8.24 31.01
CA LEU A 133 -0.85 -6.89 30.44
C LEU A 133 -2.30 -6.40 30.28
N PHE A 134 -3.21 -7.25 29.78
CA PHE A 134 -4.61 -6.86 29.61
C PHE A 134 -5.33 -6.66 30.94
N ASN A 135 -5.01 -7.46 31.97
CA ASN A 135 -5.50 -7.22 33.32
C ASN A 135 -4.96 -5.92 33.90
N GLU A 136 -3.67 -5.60 33.72
CA GLU A 136 -3.10 -4.31 34.14
C GLU A 136 -3.79 -3.13 33.44
N ILE A 137 -4.07 -3.26 32.13
CA ILE A 137 -4.79 -2.22 31.37
C ILE A 137 -6.22 -2.08 31.87
N LYS A 138 -6.91 -3.18 32.18
CA LYS A 138 -8.27 -3.16 32.76
C LYS A 138 -8.30 -2.35 34.06
N ASP A 139 -7.37 -2.68 34.97
CA ASP A 139 -7.27 -2.07 36.29
C ASP A 139 -6.90 -0.60 36.16
N PHE A 140 -5.96 -0.28 35.27
CA PHE A 140 -5.52 1.08 35.00
C PHE A 140 -6.62 1.96 34.40
N LEU A 141 -7.39 1.44 33.43
CA LEU A 141 -8.50 2.16 32.81
C LEU A 141 -9.77 2.17 33.68
N GLN A 142 -9.76 1.49 34.84
CA GLN A 142 -10.91 1.33 35.73
C GLN A 142 -12.19 0.88 35.00
N THR A 143 -12.05 0.02 34.00
CA THR A 143 -13.17 -0.40 33.15
C THR A 143 -13.61 -1.83 33.47
N PRO A 144 -14.92 -2.12 33.44
CA PRO A 144 -15.42 -3.48 33.53
C PRO A 144 -15.17 -4.20 32.20
N ILE A 145 -13.90 -4.51 31.91
CA ILE A 145 -13.56 -5.39 30.78
C ILE A 145 -13.58 -6.81 31.30
N GLU A 146 -14.62 -7.57 30.97
CA GLU A 146 -14.58 -9.02 31.14
C GLU A 146 -13.69 -9.60 30.03
N PHE A 147 -12.42 -9.83 30.37
CA PHE A 147 -11.57 -10.75 29.64
C PHE A 147 -11.97 -12.15 30.11
N SER A 148 -12.79 -12.86 29.32
CA SER A 148 -13.13 -14.25 29.62
C SER A 148 -11.84 -15.08 29.60
N THR A 149 -11.61 -15.79 30.69
CA THR A 149 -10.47 -16.66 30.86
C THR A 149 -10.51 -17.79 29.83
N GLU A 150 -9.37 -18.03 29.19
CA GLU A 150 -8.98 -19.24 28.43
C GLU A 150 -9.23 -19.29 26.92
N ALA A 151 -10.11 -18.48 26.31
CA ALA A 151 -10.51 -18.69 24.91
C ALA A 151 -10.03 -17.67 23.87
N GLU A 152 -9.49 -16.49 24.21
CA GLU A 152 -9.63 -15.38 23.24
C GLU A 152 -8.55 -14.29 23.35
N PHE A 153 -7.27 -14.66 23.23
CA PHE A 153 -6.16 -13.69 23.21
C PHE A 153 -6.33 -12.65 22.08
N SER A 154 -6.77 -13.09 20.90
CA SER A 154 -7.16 -12.25 19.76
C SER A 154 -8.22 -11.20 20.16
N VAL A 155 -9.27 -11.62 20.88
CA VAL A 155 -10.33 -10.71 21.37
C VAL A 155 -9.84 -9.80 22.50
N GLY A 156 -8.90 -10.25 23.33
CA GLY A 156 -8.22 -9.41 24.29
C GLY A 156 -7.56 -8.20 23.61
N ILE A 157 -6.79 -8.44 22.54
CA ILE A 157 -6.21 -7.36 21.74
C ILE A 157 -7.30 -6.56 21.03
N ALA A 158 -8.30 -7.20 20.42
CA ALA A 158 -9.38 -6.50 19.72
C ALA A 158 -10.11 -5.49 20.63
N LYS A 159 -10.34 -5.84 21.91
CA LYS A 159 -10.91 -4.93 22.92
C LYS A 159 -9.99 -3.75 23.20
N VAL A 160 -8.69 -3.97 23.36
CA VAL A 160 -7.70 -2.89 23.56
C VAL A 160 -7.64 -1.98 22.32
N THR A 161 -7.57 -2.56 21.12
CA THR A 161 -7.56 -1.83 19.84
C THR A 161 -8.85 -1.01 19.65
N ALA A 162 -10.02 -1.57 19.96
CA ALA A 162 -11.29 -0.86 19.88
C ALA A 162 -11.33 0.36 20.82
N ARG A 163 -10.83 0.23 22.05
CA ARG A 163 -10.72 1.36 23.00
C ARG A 163 -9.77 2.45 22.53
N SER A 164 -8.70 2.09 21.82
CA SER A 164 -7.84 3.07 21.15
C SER A 164 -8.60 3.86 20.07
N LYS A 165 -9.76 3.40 19.60
CA LYS A 165 -10.60 4.15 18.64
C LYS A 165 -11.71 4.97 19.30
N ASP A 166 -12.09 4.67 20.54
CA ASP A 166 -13.25 5.27 21.22
C ASP A 166 -13.06 6.76 21.55
N SER A 167 -11.89 7.18 22.04
CA SER A 167 -11.63 8.60 22.33
C SER A 167 -10.13 8.95 22.38
N PRO A 168 -9.75 10.21 22.06
CA PRO A 168 -8.38 10.69 22.19
C PRO A 168 -7.80 10.57 23.61
N GLN A 169 -8.63 10.73 24.64
CA GLN A 169 -8.19 10.63 26.03
C GLN A 169 -7.84 9.18 26.42
N GLN A 170 -8.68 8.21 26.05
CA GLN A 170 -8.39 6.79 26.28
C GLN A 170 -7.17 6.31 25.50
N ARG A 171 -6.98 6.80 24.27
CA ARG A 171 -5.74 6.58 23.50
C ARG A 171 -4.51 7.05 24.24
N GLN A 172 -4.53 8.28 24.72
CA GLN A 172 -3.39 8.87 25.41
C GLN A 172 -3.04 8.06 26.67
N LEU A 173 -4.04 7.63 27.44
CA LEU A 173 -3.86 6.77 28.60
C LEU A 173 -3.27 5.39 28.22
N LEU A 174 -3.81 4.76 27.18
CA LEU A 174 -3.28 3.49 26.66
C LEU A 174 -1.82 3.64 26.21
N ARG A 175 -1.49 4.70 25.47
CA ARG A 175 -0.12 4.97 25.03
C ARG A 175 0.83 5.17 26.20
N GLN A 176 0.45 5.98 27.20
CA GLN A 176 1.26 6.18 28.41
C GLN A 176 1.55 4.87 29.14
N HIS A 177 0.64 3.91 29.03
CA HIS A 177 0.82 2.58 29.62
C HIS A 177 1.66 1.65 28.73
N LEU A 178 1.46 1.67 27.41
CA LEU A 178 2.09 0.74 26.47
C LEU A 178 3.49 1.16 26.02
N GLU A 179 3.72 2.45 25.78
CA GLU A 179 4.98 2.96 25.22
C GLU A 179 6.20 2.54 26.05
N PRO A 180 6.20 2.68 27.41
CA PRO A 180 7.34 2.27 28.24
C PRO A 180 7.60 0.75 28.21
N ARG A 181 6.60 -0.04 27.81
CA ARG A 181 6.63 -1.50 27.80
C ARG A 181 6.95 -2.09 26.42
N THR A 182 7.23 -1.26 25.41
CA THR A 182 7.46 -1.70 24.02
C THR A 182 8.45 -2.87 23.92
N GLN A 183 9.56 -2.84 24.66
CA GLN A 183 10.57 -3.91 24.61
C GLN A 183 10.04 -5.22 25.20
N SER A 184 9.30 -5.16 26.31
CA SER A 184 8.69 -6.33 26.95
C SER A 184 7.60 -6.93 26.08
N ILE A 185 6.78 -6.08 25.44
CA ILE A 185 5.77 -6.50 24.45
C ILE A 185 6.46 -7.23 23.29
N LEU A 186 7.49 -6.65 22.69
CA LEU A 186 8.23 -7.27 21.59
C LEU A 186 8.83 -8.63 21.97
N ASN A 187 9.43 -8.74 23.17
CA ASN A 187 9.99 -10.01 23.64
C ASN A 187 8.88 -11.06 23.79
N ALA A 188 7.74 -10.70 24.39
CA ALA A 188 6.60 -11.60 24.54
C ALA A 188 6.01 -12.05 23.20
N ILE A 189 5.93 -11.16 22.20
CA ILE A 189 5.52 -11.54 20.83
C ILE A 189 6.47 -12.59 20.27
N ASN A 190 7.77 -12.37 20.39
CA ASN A 190 8.76 -13.31 19.85
C ASN A 190 8.72 -14.67 20.55
N GLU A 191 8.70 -14.68 21.89
CA GLU A 191 8.86 -15.88 22.71
C GLU A 191 7.55 -16.67 22.86
N GLU A 192 6.45 -16.00 23.19
CA GLU A 192 5.19 -16.66 23.50
C GLU A 192 4.34 -16.91 22.25
N ILE A 193 4.44 -16.05 21.23
CA ILE A 193 3.60 -16.11 20.01
C ILE A 193 4.36 -16.68 18.82
N LEU A 194 5.34 -15.94 18.28
CA LEU A 194 5.97 -16.29 17.00
C LEU A 194 6.75 -17.59 17.06
N GLN A 195 7.55 -17.81 18.11
CA GLN A 195 8.29 -19.06 18.28
C GLN A 195 7.35 -20.27 18.38
N SER A 196 6.35 -20.20 19.26
CA SER A 196 5.32 -21.23 19.43
C SER A 196 4.55 -21.50 18.13
N ALA A 197 4.14 -20.44 17.43
CA ALA A 197 3.42 -20.52 16.16
C ALA A 197 4.27 -21.24 15.10
N ILE A 198 5.51 -20.80 14.89
CA ILE A 198 6.40 -21.38 13.88
C ILE A 198 6.67 -22.86 14.19
N GLN A 199 6.85 -23.22 15.46
CA GLN A 199 7.01 -24.62 15.85
C GLN A 199 5.77 -25.45 15.48
N GLN A 200 4.56 -25.02 15.86
CA GLN A 200 3.33 -25.76 15.54
C GLN A 200 3.04 -25.81 14.03
N LEU A 201 3.30 -24.72 13.31
CA LEU A 201 3.18 -24.66 11.84
C LEU A 201 4.12 -25.66 11.16
N LYS A 202 5.36 -25.79 11.63
CA LYS A 202 6.31 -26.81 11.13
C LYS A 202 5.80 -28.24 11.34
N TRP A 203 5.13 -28.50 12.47
CA TRP A 203 4.50 -29.82 12.71
C TRP A 203 3.36 -30.11 11.74
N LEU A 204 2.65 -29.08 11.26
CA LEU A 204 1.65 -29.18 10.19
C LEU A 204 2.24 -29.17 8.76
N GLY A 205 3.57 -29.28 8.62
CA GLY A 205 4.25 -29.32 7.32
C GLY A 205 4.40 -27.96 6.63
N LYS A 206 4.15 -26.84 7.33
CA LYS A 206 4.43 -25.50 6.82
C LYS A 206 5.92 -25.17 6.96
N LYS A 207 6.45 -24.37 6.03
CA LYS A 207 7.87 -23.97 6.02
C LYS A 207 8.19 -22.87 7.02
N GLY A 208 7.23 -22.00 7.30
CA GLY A 208 7.40 -20.89 8.23
C GLY A 208 6.18 -19.97 8.27
N LEU A 209 6.31 -18.89 9.04
CA LEU A 209 5.33 -17.83 9.20
C LEU A 209 5.81 -16.56 8.49
N VAL A 210 4.94 -15.98 7.67
CA VAL A 210 5.16 -14.69 7.01
C VAL A 210 4.06 -13.74 7.41
N VAL A 211 4.42 -12.53 7.84
CA VAL A 211 3.47 -11.44 8.13
C VAL A 211 3.66 -10.34 7.09
N ILE A 212 2.59 -10.00 6.37
CA ILE A 212 2.56 -8.91 5.39
C ILE A 212 1.66 -7.81 5.95
N ILE A 213 2.25 -6.65 6.22
CA ILE A 213 1.54 -5.49 6.76
C ILE A 213 1.38 -4.45 5.66
N ASP A 214 0.16 -4.30 5.18
CA ASP A 214 -0.21 -3.34 4.14
C ASP A 214 -0.77 -2.04 4.75
N ASN A 215 -0.87 -1.00 3.92
CA ASN A 215 -1.41 0.33 4.23
C ASN A 215 -0.67 1.14 5.32
N LEU A 216 0.47 0.69 5.83
CA LEU A 216 1.30 1.48 6.73
C LEU A 216 1.95 2.68 6.03
N ASP A 217 1.94 2.70 4.70
CA ASP A 217 2.26 3.88 3.89
C ASP A 217 1.23 5.01 3.98
N ARG A 218 0.09 4.77 4.65
CA ARG A 218 -0.99 5.75 4.86
C ARG A 218 -0.95 6.46 6.22
N VAL A 219 0.07 6.22 7.03
CA VAL A 219 0.27 6.97 8.29
C VAL A 219 0.31 8.46 8.00
N ASP A 220 -0.31 9.26 8.86
CA ASP A 220 -0.36 10.69 8.66
C ASP A 220 1.02 11.34 8.74
N ASN A 221 1.35 12.23 7.80
CA ASN A 221 2.65 12.93 7.77
C ASN A 221 2.67 14.17 8.67
N ARG A 222 1.98 14.13 9.82
CA ARG A 222 1.97 15.26 10.76
C ARG A 222 3.33 15.44 11.40
N SER A 223 3.68 16.70 11.66
CA SER A 223 4.80 17.04 12.52
C SER A 223 4.48 16.71 13.97
N MET A 224 5.41 16.03 14.63
CA MET A 224 5.39 15.74 16.06
C MET A 224 6.08 16.86 16.83
N ALA A 225 5.86 16.93 18.15
CA ALA A 225 6.51 17.91 19.03
C ALA A 225 8.05 17.84 19.01
N SER A 226 8.62 16.69 18.62
CA SER A 226 10.06 16.49 18.42
C SER A 226 10.60 17.14 17.14
N GLY A 227 9.75 17.71 16.28
CA GLY A 227 10.12 18.23 14.96
C GLY A 227 10.20 17.14 13.87
N ARG A 228 10.06 15.87 14.23
CA ARG A 228 9.99 14.73 13.29
C ARG A 228 8.59 14.60 12.71
N SER A 229 8.48 14.06 11.50
CA SER A 229 7.18 13.56 11.05
C SER A 229 6.86 12.22 11.74
N GLN A 230 5.58 11.89 11.85
CA GLN A 230 5.17 10.60 12.43
C GLN A 230 5.73 9.38 11.66
N PRO A 231 5.81 9.36 10.31
CA PRO A 231 6.54 8.32 9.60
C PRO A 231 8.01 8.19 10.00
N GLU A 232 8.73 9.30 10.18
CA GLU A 232 10.12 9.25 10.64
C GLU A 232 10.23 8.69 12.06
N TYR A 233 9.35 9.09 12.97
CA TYR A 233 9.30 8.53 14.31
C TYR A 233 9.11 7.01 14.29
N LEU A 234 8.14 6.50 13.53
CA LEU A 234 7.82 5.06 13.52
C LEU A 234 8.93 4.23 12.85
N PHE A 235 9.37 4.64 11.66
CA PHE A 235 10.25 3.84 10.82
C PHE A 235 11.74 4.16 11.02
N ILE A 236 12.08 5.29 11.63
CA ILE A 236 13.48 5.65 11.88
C ILE A 236 13.76 5.57 13.37
N ASP A 237 13.04 6.32 14.21
CA ASP A 237 13.33 6.34 15.66
C ASP A 237 12.95 5.02 16.35
N ARG A 238 11.80 4.44 16.00
CA ARG A 238 11.31 3.16 16.52
C ARG A 238 11.55 1.98 15.58
N GLY A 239 12.38 2.19 14.56
CA GLY A 239 12.60 1.21 13.50
C GLY A 239 13.26 -0.09 13.95
N THR A 240 14.16 -0.01 14.94
CA THR A 240 14.85 -1.19 15.50
C THR A 240 13.87 -2.19 16.11
N GLN A 241 12.78 -1.71 16.71
CA GLN A 241 11.74 -2.55 17.31
C GLN A 241 10.97 -3.30 16.23
N LEU A 242 10.59 -2.63 15.13
CA LEU A 242 9.89 -3.24 14.00
C LEU A 242 10.72 -4.33 13.30
N ARG A 243 12.05 -4.16 13.23
CA ARG A 243 12.95 -5.15 12.63
C ARG A 243 13.06 -6.46 13.43
N ARG A 244 12.84 -6.41 14.75
CA ARG A 244 13.21 -7.48 15.69
C ARG A 244 12.16 -8.58 15.86
N LEU A 245 11.16 -8.67 14.98
CA LEU A 245 10.21 -9.78 14.97
C LEU A 245 10.87 -11.06 14.42
N ASN A 246 10.73 -12.16 15.15
CA ASN A 246 11.34 -13.46 14.82
C ASN A 246 10.52 -14.26 13.79
N CYS A 247 10.04 -13.60 12.73
CA CYS A 247 9.37 -14.22 11.59
C CYS A 247 9.69 -13.44 10.29
N HIS A 248 9.31 -13.96 9.13
CA HIS A 248 9.39 -13.15 7.92
C HIS A 248 8.36 -12.04 7.98
N VAL A 249 8.78 -10.81 7.74
CA VAL A 249 7.91 -9.64 7.75
C VAL A 249 8.13 -8.80 6.49
N VAL A 250 7.04 -8.33 5.91
CA VAL A 250 7.01 -7.35 4.82
C VAL A 250 6.20 -6.14 5.27
N TYR A 251 6.85 -4.98 5.37
CA TYR A 251 6.20 -3.72 5.74
C TYR A 251 6.00 -2.83 4.51
N THR A 252 4.79 -2.28 4.35
CA THR A 252 4.61 -1.06 3.56
C THR A 252 5.11 0.16 4.31
N LEU A 253 5.72 1.14 3.63
CA LEU A 253 6.16 2.41 4.22
C LEU A 253 5.86 3.60 3.30
N PRO A 254 5.66 4.82 3.86
CA PRO A 254 5.41 6.01 3.06
C PRO A 254 6.55 6.30 2.08
N LEU A 255 6.21 6.58 0.82
CA LEU A 255 7.19 6.84 -0.24
C LEU A 255 8.10 8.04 0.07
N SER A 256 7.58 9.04 0.79
CA SER A 256 8.33 10.23 1.22
C SER A 256 9.59 9.89 2.01
N LEU A 257 9.60 8.78 2.77
CA LEU A 257 10.76 8.35 3.55
C LEU A 257 11.96 7.95 2.68
N MET A 258 11.74 7.62 1.40
CA MET A 258 12.82 7.36 0.45
C MET A 258 13.62 8.61 0.10
N PHE A 259 13.10 9.78 0.46
CA PHE A 259 13.70 11.08 0.21
C PHE A 259 14.05 11.80 1.51
N SER A 260 13.83 11.21 2.68
CA SER A 260 14.28 11.81 3.95
C SER A 260 15.81 11.89 3.98
N ASN A 261 16.35 12.95 4.59
CA ASN A 261 17.78 13.06 4.89
C ASN A 261 18.29 11.91 5.77
N GLU A 262 17.40 11.19 6.45
CA GLU A 262 17.71 10.02 7.26
C GLU A 262 17.47 8.68 6.58
N TYR A 263 17.39 8.67 5.24
CA TYR A 263 17.21 7.45 4.47
C TYR A 263 18.24 6.35 4.81
N GLU A 264 19.51 6.71 5.02
CA GLU A 264 20.53 5.74 5.45
C GLU A 264 20.25 5.17 6.85
N THR A 265 19.77 6.02 7.77
CA THR A 265 19.37 5.59 9.12
C THR A 265 18.18 4.64 9.06
N LEU A 266 17.17 4.93 8.22
CA LEU A 266 16.02 4.06 7.96
C LEU A 266 16.46 2.68 7.47
N LYS A 267 17.35 2.65 6.46
CA LYS A 267 17.90 1.38 5.93
C LYS A 267 18.58 0.58 7.03
N ASN A 268 19.39 1.21 7.88
CA ASN A 268 20.13 0.51 8.92
C ASN A 268 19.23 0.01 10.05
N ARG A 269 18.29 0.84 10.52
CA ARG A 269 17.44 0.52 11.68
C ARG A 269 16.34 -0.49 11.36
N VAL A 270 15.61 -0.33 10.25
CA VAL A 270 14.52 -1.26 9.89
C VAL A 270 14.94 -2.26 8.82
N GLY A 271 15.55 -1.77 7.73
CA GLY A 271 15.90 -2.58 6.56
C GLY A 271 17.14 -3.47 6.74
N GLY A 272 17.85 -3.34 7.87
CA GLY A 272 19.08 -4.08 8.13
C GLY A 272 20.21 -3.82 7.15
N GLY A 273 20.31 -2.59 6.65
CA GLY A 273 21.26 -2.17 5.62
C GLY A 273 20.74 -2.38 4.20
N VAL A 274 19.58 -3.02 4.03
CA VAL A 274 18.95 -3.24 2.72
C VAL A 274 17.97 -2.11 2.41
N ALA A 275 18.06 -1.57 1.19
CA ALA A 275 17.15 -0.55 0.71
C ALA A 275 15.71 -1.09 0.52
N PRO A 276 14.68 -0.28 0.84
CA PRO A 276 13.31 -0.58 0.47
C PRO A 276 13.14 -0.86 -1.03
N LYS A 277 12.23 -1.79 -1.34
CA LYS A 277 11.79 -2.06 -2.71
C LYS A 277 10.69 -1.08 -3.09
N ILE A 278 10.85 -0.34 -4.18
CA ILE A 278 9.89 0.66 -4.65
C ILE A 278 9.08 0.08 -5.80
N LEU A 279 7.75 0.13 -5.75
CA LEU A 279 6.87 -0.12 -6.89
C LEU A 279 6.62 1.20 -7.63
N PRO A 280 7.30 1.46 -8.76
CA PRO A 280 7.15 2.71 -9.50
C PRO A 280 5.79 2.77 -10.21
N MET A 281 5.46 3.95 -10.72
CA MET A 281 4.30 4.13 -11.59
C MET A 281 4.45 3.36 -12.91
N VAL A 282 3.34 3.07 -13.60
CA VAL A 282 3.45 2.54 -14.98
C VAL A 282 3.93 3.69 -15.85
N PRO A 283 5.11 3.64 -16.47
CA PRO A 283 5.51 4.70 -17.40
C PRO A 283 4.56 4.69 -18.59
N ILE A 284 4.02 5.86 -18.94
CA ILE A 284 3.24 6.07 -20.16
C ILE A 284 3.94 7.00 -21.14
N GLN A 285 5.03 7.62 -20.67
CA GLN A 285 5.89 8.53 -21.40
C GLN A 285 7.34 8.25 -20.98
N LEU A 286 8.26 8.59 -21.87
CA LEU A 286 9.70 8.63 -21.60
C LEU A 286 10.08 9.99 -21.00
N ARG A 287 11.31 10.12 -20.50
CA ARG A 287 11.83 11.38 -19.93
C ARG A 287 11.76 12.56 -20.90
N ASP A 288 11.88 12.34 -22.20
CA ASP A 288 11.78 13.39 -23.20
C ASP A 288 10.33 13.83 -23.50
N GLY A 289 9.35 13.23 -22.82
CA GLY A 289 7.92 13.49 -22.98
C GLY A 289 7.26 12.72 -24.12
N SER A 290 8.02 11.92 -24.90
CA SER A 290 7.44 11.05 -25.92
C SER A 290 6.63 9.91 -25.29
N ASP A 291 5.63 9.39 -25.99
CA ASP A 291 4.83 8.26 -25.52
C ASP A 291 5.70 7.01 -25.29
N TYR A 292 5.38 6.23 -24.27
CA TYR A 292 5.96 4.91 -24.03
C TYR A 292 4.97 3.81 -24.44
N PRO A 293 5.10 3.21 -25.64
CA PRO A 293 4.06 2.37 -26.24
C PRO A 293 3.73 1.12 -25.42
N GLU A 294 4.73 0.49 -24.80
CA GLU A 294 4.58 -0.73 -24.02
C GLU A 294 3.72 -0.50 -22.78
N GLY A 295 4.02 0.57 -22.04
CA GLY A 295 3.22 0.96 -20.88
C GLY A 295 1.79 1.33 -21.27
N MET A 296 1.63 2.12 -22.34
CA MET A 296 0.32 2.45 -22.90
C MET A 296 -0.48 1.19 -23.30
N ALA A 297 0.16 0.21 -23.94
CA ALA A 297 -0.49 -1.05 -24.31
C ALA A 297 -1.01 -1.82 -23.09
N LEU A 298 -0.23 -1.90 -22.00
CA LEU A 298 -0.66 -2.58 -20.78
C LEU A 298 -1.79 -1.84 -20.05
N LEU A 299 -1.81 -0.51 -20.07
CA LEU A 299 -2.94 0.24 -19.50
C LEU A 299 -4.24 0.07 -20.31
N ARG A 300 -4.16 0.02 -21.64
CA ARG A 300 -5.31 -0.35 -22.48
C ARG A 300 -5.83 -1.74 -22.09
N GLN A 301 -4.94 -2.70 -21.93
CA GLN A 301 -5.30 -4.05 -21.48
C GLN A 301 -5.94 -4.05 -20.10
N LEU A 302 -5.46 -3.23 -19.16
CA LEU A 302 -6.05 -3.10 -17.83
C LEU A 302 -7.51 -2.67 -17.91
N LEU A 303 -7.84 -1.66 -18.70
CA LEU A 303 -9.22 -1.19 -18.84
C LEU A 303 -10.10 -2.22 -19.56
N LEU A 304 -9.60 -2.80 -20.66
CA LEU A 304 -10.35 -3.79 -21.43
C LEU A 304 -10.53 -5.11 -20.68
N ALA A 305 -9.60 -5.48 -19.78
CA ALA A 305 -9.76 -6.64 -18.90
C ALA A 305 -10.91 -6.44 -17.90
N ARG A 306 -11.22 -5.20 -17.49
CA ARG A 306 -12.40 -4.92 -16.65
C ARG A 306 -13.70 -5.15 -17.41
N ALA A 307 -13.75 -4.78 -18.68
CA ALA A 307 -14.91 -4.98 -19.55
C ALA A 307 -15.06 -6.45 -19.97
N PHE A 308 -13.95 -7.06 -20.39
CA PHE A 308 -13.89 -8.34 -21.09
C PHE A 308 -12.85 -9.29 -20.47
N PRO A 309 -13.03 -9.67 -19.18
CA PRO A 309 -12.06 -10.47 -18.43
C PRO A 309 -11.72 -11.80 -19.10
N MET A 310 -12.73 -12.45 -19.69
CA MET A 310 -12.60 -13.79 -20.29
C MET A 310 -12.12 -13.78 -21.74
N VAL A 311 -11.87 -12.61 -22.33
CA VAL A 311 -11.39 -12.48 -23.71
C VAL A 311 -9.86 -12.40 -23.71
N ASP A 312 -9.24 -13.05 -24.69
CA ASP A 312 -7.80 -13.00 -24.89
C ASP A 312 -7.30 -11.54 -25.12
N PRO A 313 -6.14 -11.14 -24.57
CA PRO A 313 -5.59 -9.80 -24.73
C PRO A 313 -5.53 -9.27 -26.17
N GLN A 314 -5.20 -10.10 -27.17
CA GLN A 314 -5.13 -9.64 -28.56
C GLN A 314 -6.53 -9.32 -29.10
N GLN A 315 -7.52 -10.13 -28.76
CA GLN A 315 -8.91 -9.95 -29.19
C GLN A 315 -9.59 -8.77 -28.47
N ARG A 316 -9.21 -8.48 -27.22
CA ARG A 316 -9.76 -7.34 -26.45
C ARG A 316 -9.66 -6.02 -27.20
N LEU A 317 -8.57 -5.78 -27.94
CA LEU A 317 -8.37 -4.54 -28.69
C LEU A 317 -9.42 -4.33 -29.80
N THR A 318 -9.93 -5.42 -30.40
CA THR A 318 -11.00 -5.33 -31.40
C THR A 318 -12.35 -4.91 -30.81
N LEU A 319 -12.47 -4.96 -29.48
CA LEU A 319 -13.69 -4.65 -28.73
C LEU A 319 -13.68 -3.24 -28.14
N ILE A 320 -12.66 -2.42 -28.44
CA ILE A 320 -12.62 -1.01 -28.06
C ILE A 320 -13.93 -0.28 -28.42
N PRO A 321 -14.54 -0.47 -29.62
CA PRO A 321 -15.79 0.21 -29.98
C PRO A 321 -17.01 -0.12 -29.09
N LEU A 322 -16.92 -1.15 -28.24
CA LEU A 322 -17.96 -1.48 -27.26
C LEU A 322 -17.79 -0.72 -25.94
N VAL A 323 -16.65 -0.06 -25.72
CA VAL A 323 -16.31 0.63 -24.47
C VAL A 323 -16.01 2.11 -24.70
N PHE A 324 -15.40 2.47 -25.83
CA PHE A 324 -15.02 3.83 -26.20
C PHE A 324 -15.45 4.14 -27.63
N ASP A 325 -15.79 5.39 -27.92
CA ASP A 325 -16.16 5.85 -29.25
C ASP A 325 -15.00 5.73 -30.26
N SER A 326 -13.76 5.88 -29.78
CA SER A 326 -12.55 5.68 -30.59
C SER A 326 -11.35 5.20 -29.74
N PRO A 327 -10.34 4.58 -30.37
CA PRO A 327 -9.07 4.25 -29.71
C PRO A 327 -8.37 5.47 -29.08
N GLU A 328 -8.51 6.65 -29.67
CA GLU A 328 -7.92 7.90 -29.19
C GLU A 328 -8.55 8.35 -27.85
N THR A 329 -9.82 8.05 -27.61
CA THR A 329 -10.49 8.32 -26.32
C THR A 329 -9.95 7.40 -25.23
N LEU A 330 -9.75 6.11 -25.54
CA LEU A 330 -9.07 5.18 -24.63
C LEU A 330 -7.64 5.67 -24.30
N ASP A 331 -6.87 6.02 -25.34
CA ASP A 331 -5.50 6.49 -25.17
C ASP A 331 -5.43 7.79 -24.37
N ARG A 332 -6.38 8.69 -24.57
CA ARG A 332 -6.50 9.91 -23.77
C ARG A 332 -6.68 9.61 -22.29
N MET A 333 -7.55 8.65 -21.95
CA MET A 333 -7.77 8.24 -20.57
C MET A 333 -6.51 7.63 -19.96
N CYS A 334 -5.79 6.80 -20.71
CA CYS A 334 -4.50 6.26 -20.27
C CYS A 334 -3.47 7.38 -20.04
N ARG A 335 -3.32 8.32 -20.97
CA ARG A 335 -2.34 9.42 -20.86
C ARG A 335 -2.62 10.33 -19.67
N ILE A 336 -3.86 10.78 -19.50
CA ILE A 336 -4.20 11.73 -18.43
C ILE A 336 -4.02 11.13 -17.02
N SER A 337 -4.05 9.79 -16.90
CA SER A 337 -3.85 9.11 -15.63
C SER A 337 -2.41 9.13 -15.10
N GLY A 338 -1.41 9.48 -15.94
CA GLY A 338 0.01 9.38 -15.56
C GLY A 338 0.45 7.94 -15.24
N GLY A 339 -0.28 6.93 -15.75
CA GLY A 339 -0.06 5.54 -15.37
C GLY A 339 -0.39 5.20 -13.92
N HIS A 340 -1.16 6.06 -13.23
CA HIS A 340 -1.69 5.80 -11.91
C HIS A 340 -2.93 4.94 -11.95
N VAL A 341 -2.76 3.65 -11.62
CA VAL A 341 -3.79 2.61 -11.74
C VAL A 341 -5.11 3.00 -11.05
N ARG A 342 -5.06 3.48 -9.81
CA ARG A 342 -6.29 3.90 -9.10
C ARG A 342 -6.95 5.12 -9.74
N ASN A 343 -6.17 6.07 -10.27
CA ASN A 343 -6.75 7.27 -10.90
C ASN A 343 -7.33 6.92 -12.26
N LEU A 344 -6.65 6.07 -13.03
CA LEU A 344 -7.15 5.51 -14.28
C LEU A 344 -8.50 4.81 -14.09
N LEU A 345 -8.60 3.93 -13.08
CA LEU A 345 -9.86 3.28 -12.74
C LEU A 345 -10.91 4.27 -12.22
N GLY A 346 -10.50 5.29 -11.46
CA GLY A 346 -11.40 6.36 -11.01
C GLY A 346 -12.02 7.17 -12.16
N LEU A 347 -11.22 7.51 -13.18
CA LEU A 347 -11.70 8.19 -14.39
C LEU A 347 -12.71 7.32 -15.15
N LEU A 348 -12.41 6.04 -15.33
CA LEU A 348 -13.32 5.09 -15.98
C LEU A 348 -14.61 4.89 -15.17
N TYR A 349 -14.48 4.75 -13.85
CA TYR A 349 -15.62 4.60 -12.95
C TYR A 349 -16.54 5.82 -12.99
N ASN A 350 -15.99 7.03 -13.03
CA ASN A 350 -16.78 8.26 -13.16
C ASN A 350 -17.47 8.34 -14.54
N CYS A 351 -16.81 7.95 -15.64
CA CYS A 351 -17.46 7.87 -16.96
C CYS A 351 -18.70 6.94 -16.91
N LEU A 352 -18.58 5.77 -16.28
CA LEU A 352 -19.68 4.82 -16.08
C LEU A 352 -20.85 5.37 -15.26
N GLN A 353 -20.63 6.38 -14.42
CA GLN A 353 -21.70 7.04 -13.67
C GLN A 353 -22.44 8.10 -14.50
N GLN A 354 -21.84 8.57 -15.60
CA GLN A 354 -22.36 9.67 -16.41
C GLN A 354 -23.14 9.17 -17.64
N GLU A 355 -22.67 8.11 -18.30
CA GLU A 355 -23.32 7.52 -19.47
C GLU A 355 -22.99 6.04 -19.65
N ASP A 356 -23.79 5.35 -20.47
CA ASP A 356 -23.49 3.97 -20.89
C ASP A 356 -22.37 3.95 -21.96
N PRO A 357 -21.49 2.95 -21.97
CA PRO A 357 -20.51 2.78 -23.05
C PRO A 357 -21.19 2.54 -24.42
N PRO A 358 -20.53 2.89 -25.55
CA PRO A 358 -19.17 3.41 -25.64
C PRO A 358 -19.04 4.87 -25.21
N PHE A 359 -18.05 5.16 -24.36
CA PHE A 359 -17.82 6.51 -23.85
C PHE A 359 -17.37 7.45 -24.94
N SER A 360 -18.05 8.58 -25.03
CA SER A 360 -17.70 9.65 -25.94
C SER A 360 -16.46 10.42 -25.45
N ARG A 361 -15.70 11.01 -26.38
CA ARG A 361 -14.62 11.93 -26.04
C ARG A 361 -15.09 13.08 -25.16
N SER A 362 -16.30 13.60 -25.40
CA SER A 362 -16.88 14.70 -24.62
C SER A 362 -17.21 14.30 -23.19
N CYS A 363 -17.66 13.06 -22.95
CA CYS A 363 -17.85 12.54 -21.60
C CYS A 363 -16.53 12.44 -20.84
N LEU A 364 -15.51 11.85 -21.48
CA LEU A 364 -14.18 11.75 -20.87
C LEU A 364 -13.60 13.13 -20.51
N GLU A 365 -13.68 14.12 -21.40
CA GLU A 365 -13.16 15.46 -21.10
C GLU A 365 -13.93 16.17 -19.98
N ARG A 366 -15.25 15.90 -19.79
CA ARG A 366 -15.99 16.38 -18.62
C ARG A 366 -15.47 15.77 -17.32
N VAL A 367 -15.21 14.46 -17.32
CA VAL A 367 -14.65 13.75 -16.16
C VAL A 367 -13.23 14.22 -15.85
N ILE A 368 -12.39 14.38 -16.88
CA ILE A 368 -11.02 14.92 -16.74
C ILE A 368 -11.06 16.33 -16.16
N LYS A 369 -11.97 17.18 -16.65
CA LYS A 369 -12.13 18.55 -16.14
C LYS A 369 -12.46 18.53 -14.64
N GLY A 370 -13.44 17.74 -14.22
CA GLY A 370 -13.78 17.62 -12.79
C GLY A 370 -12.59 17.17 -11.94
N TYR A 371 -11.90 16.11 -12.37
CA TYR A 371 -10.70 15.61 -11.70
C TYR A 371 -9.59 16.67 -11.59
N ARG A 372 -9.33 17.41 -12.68
CA ARG A 372 -8.32 18.47 -12.72
C ARG A 372 -8.69 19.63 -11.81
N ASP A 373 -9.96 20.06 -11.83
CA ASP A 373 -10.44 21.19 -11.06
C ASP A 373 -10.33 20.87 -9.55
N ASP A 374 -10.73 19.67 -9.12
CA ASP A 374 -10.55 19.19 -7.74
C ASP A 374 -9.06 19.16 -7.32
N LEU A 375 -8.19 18.66 -8.19
CA LEU A 375 -6.75 18.58 -7.90
C LEU A 375 -6.13 19.98 -7.79
N THR A 376 -6.54 20.91 -8.66
CA THR A 376 -6.05 22.30 -8.71
C THR A 376 -6.39 23.08 -7.44
N LEU A 377 -7.57 22.83 -6.84
CA LEU A 377 -7.98 23.47 -5.59
C LEU A 377 -7.06 23.17 -4.42
N ALA A 378 -6.36 22.03 -4.46
CA ALA A 378 -5.44 21.60 -3.41
C ALA A 378 -4.00 22.10 -3.60
N VAL A 379 -3.68 22.80 -4.70
CA VAL A 379 -2.30 23.23 -4.99
C VAL A 379 -2.07 24.69 -4.57
N GLU A 380 -1.17 24.90 -3.62
CA GLU A 380 -0.75 26.22 -3.14
C GLU A 380 0.23 26.91 -4.11
N GLU A 381 0.38 28.24 -3.99
CA GLU A 381 1.26 29.03 -4.87
C GLU A 381 2.73 28.60 -4.84
N GLU A 382 3.22 28.16 -3.68
CA GLU A 382 4.59 27.66 -3.53
C GLU A 382 4.77 26.29 -4.19
N GLU A 383 3.75 25.43 -4.09
CA GLU A 383 3.76 24.11 -4.74
C GLU A 383 3.76 24.23 -6.26
N TRP A 384 3.07 25.21 -6.84
CA TRP A 384 3.16 25.48 -8.28
C TRP A 384 4.58 25.79 -8.76
N LYS A 385 5.35 26.54 -7.96
CA LYS A 385 6.76 26.84 -8.27
C LYS A 385 7.61 25.57 -8.18
N LEU A 386 7.38 24.75 -7.16
CA LEU A 386 8.09 23.48 -7.01
C LEU A 386 7.76 22.50 -8.13
N LEU A 387 6.52 22.44 -8.59
CA LEU A 387 6.11 21.62 -9.73
C LEU A 387 6.87 22.00 -11.00
N SER A 388 7.05 23.30 -11.27
CA SER A 388 7.86 23.77 -12.41
C SER A 388 9.32 23.30 -12.27
N GLN A 389 9.90 23.39 -11.07
CA GLN A 389 11.26 22.88 -10.81
C GLN A 389 11.38 21.37 -11.01
N VAL A 390 10.41 20.59 -10.53
CA VAL A 390 10.38 19.12 -10.70
C VAL A 390 10.35 18.76 -12.18
N VAL A 391 9.56 19.44 -13.00
CA VAL A 391 9.50 19.14 -14.45
C VAL A 391 10.81 19.50 -15.16
N GLN A 392 11.42 20.64 -14.82
CA GLN A 392 12.71 21.04 -15.41
C GLN A 392 13.86 20.10 -15.00
N GLN A 393 13.88 19.65 -13.75
CA GLN A 393 14.98 18.87 -13.18
C GLN A 393 14.73 17.35 -13.23
N GLN A 394 13.48 16.94 -13.49
CA GLN A 394 12.99 15.55 -13.44
C GLN A 394 13.37 14.80 -12.16
N SER A 395 13.55 15.54 -11.07
CA SER A 395 14.03 15.05 -9.79
C SER A 395 13.29 15.72 -8.63
N VAL A 396 13.19 14.97 -7.54
CA VAL A 396 12.63 15.40 -6.26
C VAL A 396 13.75 15.40 -5.23
N LYS A 397 13.86 16.46 -4.44
CA LYS A 397 14.85 16.61 -3.36
C LYS A 397 14.23 16.27 -2.01
N GLY A 398 15.08 16.03 -1.00
CA GLY A 398 14.65 15.55 0.31
C GLY A 398 13.98 16.57 1.25
N GLU A 399 13.52 17.69 0.73
CA GLU A 399 12.85 18.74 1.50
C GLU A 399 11.37 18.37 1.71
N GLN A 400 10.77 18.81 2.82
CA GLN A 400 9.40 18.42 3.22
C GLN A 400 8.37 18.78 2.15
N GLU A 401 8.59 19.88 1.45
CA GLU A 401 7.71 20.41 0.41
C GLU A 401 7.58 19.43 -0.78
N TYR A 402 8.66 18.74 -1.16
CA TYR A 402 8.59 17.72 -2.19
C TYR A 402 7.87 16.44 -1.72
N GLN A 403 7.91 16.16 -0.41
CA GLN A 403 7.14 15.04 0.15
C GLN A 403 5.64 15.31 0.02
N THR A 404 5.21 16.56 0.16
CA THR A 404 3.82 16.99 -0.08
C THR A 404 3.43 16.72 -1.53
N LEU A 405 4.26 17.09 -2.52
CA LEU A 405 3.96 16.86 -3.95
C LEU A 405 3.72 15.37 -4.27
N LEU A 406 4.50 14.47 -3.67
CA LEU A 406 4.34 13.02 -3.86
C LEU A 406 3.08 12.50 -3.16
N ARG A 407 2.83 12.91 -1.91
CA ARG A 407 1.67 12.46 -1.13
C ARG A 407 0.34 12.94 -1.74
N SER A 408 0.31 14.16 -2.25
CA SER A 408 -0.85 14.77 -2.91
C SER A 408 -1.03 14.30 -4.35
N MET A 409 -0.17 13.40 -4.86
CA MET A 409 -0.19 12.89 -6.24
C MET A 409 -0.08 14.00 -7.29
N PHE A 410 0.57 15.12 -6.96
CA PHE A 410 0.89 16.16 -7.93
C PHE A 410 2.09 15.77 -8.79
N VAL A 411 2.94 14.88 -8.26
CA VAL A 411 4.11 14.32 -8.95
C VAL A 411 4.10 12.80 -8.81
N TYR A 412 4.49 12.14 -9.90
CA TYR A 412 4.64 10.70 -9.99
C TYR A 412 6.11 10.30 -10.12
N GLU A 413 6.44 9.15 -9.53
CA GLU A 413 7.78 8.56 -9.56
C GLU A 413 7.78 7.40 -10.56
N TYR A 414 8.68 7.49 -11.54
CA TYR A 414 8.89 6.51 -12.58
C TYR A 414 10.34 6.01 -12.53
N GLN A 415 10.60 4.91 -13.25
CA GLN A 415 11.93 4.33 -13.36
C GLN A 415 12.21 3.91 -14.79
N ASP A 416 13.43 4.18 -15.26
CA ASP A 416 13.97 3.72 -16.53
C ASP A 416 15.42 3.25 -16.38
N GLU A 417 16.11 3.00 -17.51
CA GLU A 417 17.51 2.55 -17.53
C GLU A 417 18.49 3.55 -16.90
N GLN A 418 18.16 4.86 -16.91
CA GLN A 418 18.98 5.90 -16.26
C GLN A 418 18.66 6.04 -14.77
N GLY A 419 17.63 5.33 -14.28
CA GLY A 419 17.22 5.31 -12.90
C GLY A 419 15.88 5.98 -12.68
N ARG A 420 15.68 6.55 -11.48
CA ARG A 420 14.42 7.17 -11.11
C ARG A 420 14.25 8.53 -11.77
N TRP A 421 13.00 8.91 -12.01
CA TRP A 421 12.63 10.26 -12.45
C TRP A 421 11.21 10.61 -12.05
N PHE A 422 10.91 11.89 -12.13
CA PHE A 422 9.67 12.45 -11.64
C PHE A 422 8.98 13.24 -12.74
N GLY A 423 7.69 12.95 -12.91
CA GLY A 423 6.82 13.65 -13.84
C GLY A 423 5.64 14.27 -13.09
N ILE A 424 5.20 15.45 -13.55
CA ILE A 424 3.98 16.06 -13.03
C ILE A 424 2.76 15.21 -13.40
N ASN A 425 1.73 15.26 -12.55
CA ASN A 425 0.41 14.72 -12.87
C ASN A 425 -0.11 15.37 -14.18
N PRO A 426 -0.42 14.58 -15.21
CA PRO A 426 -0.83 15.13 -16.51
C PRO A 426 -2.06 16.06 -16.45
N ALA A 427 -2.96 15.86 -15.48
CA ALA A 427 -4.10 16.76 -15.29
C ALA A 427 -3.66 18.18 -14.88
N LEU A 428 -2.66 18.31 -14.00
CA LEU A 428 -2.09 19.60 -13.60
C LEU A 428 -1.29 20.25 -14.73
N ALA A 429 -0.58 19.44 -15.54
CA ALA A 429 0.20 19.91 -16.67
C ALA A 429 -0.66 20.62 -17.74
N GLU A 430 -1.96 20.33 -17.79
CA GLU A 430 -2.90 20.95 -18.73
C GLU A 430 -3.53 22.25 -18.23
N THR A 431 -3.27 22.63 -16.97
CA THR A 431 -3.78 23.90 -16.44
C THR A 431 -3.06 25.10 -17.06
N ASP A 432 -3.79 26.19 -17.29
CA ASP A 432 -3.20 27.43 -17.80
C ASP A 432 -2.14 27.97 -16.84
N LYS A 433 -2.37 27.81 -15.53
CA LYS A 433 -1.43 28.19 -14.48
C LYS A 433 -0.08 27.48 -14.65
N PHE A 434 -0.07 26.15 -14.80
CA PHE A 434 1.18 25.42 -15.01
C PHE A 434 1.86 25.81 -16.33
N ARG A 435 1.10 25.91 -17.43
CA ARG A 435 1.63 26.30 -18.74
C ARG A 435 2.31 27.67 -18.73
N SER A 436 1.80 28.61 -17.92
CA SER A 436 2.43 29.93 -17.74
C SER A 436 3.73 29.92 -16.95
N LEU A 437 3.99 28.86 -16.16
CA LEU A 437 5.19 28.69 -15.33
C LEU A 437 6.26 27.79 -15.95
N ALA A 438 5.88 27.01 -16.98
CA ALA A 438 6.76 26.11 -17.72
C ALA A 438 7.37 26.77 -18.98
N LEU A 439 6.84 27.92 -19.37
CA LEU A 439 7.42 28.87 -20.32
C LEU A 439 8.38 29.82 -19.58
#